data_AF-A0A6N6N287-F1
#
_entry.id   AF-A0A6N6N287-F1
#
_cell.length_a   1.000
_cell.length_b   1.000
_cell.length_c   1.000
_cell.angle_alpha   90.00
_cell.angle_beta   90.00
_cell.angle_gamma   90.00
#
_symmetry.space_group_name_H-M   'P 1'
#
loop_
_entity.id
_entity.type
_entity.pdbx_description
1 polymer ?
#
loop_
_entity_poly.entity_id
_entity_poly.type
_entity_poly.pdbx_seq_one_letter_code
_entity_poly.pdbx_strand_id
1 'polypeptide(L)'
;MTDHKFGMVALLGPPNAGKSTLMNRFLGQKVAIVSPRPQTTRNRISGILSTDTEQIVFLDTPGIHRLRGRMNRFLLDSAWNALAGCDVVIIMLDAALYASKPHLFEKELSPLIKPVADTGRPVLVVLNKADRIKDKPTLLPVLQKASETWPEAEIFPVSALKGQGTDALLQAIVDRIPQGPPMYPDDQVSTVPLRFMAAETIREKLFYSLQQELPYGTAVEIELWEEDEKAGRVNIGAVIYTSKKNHKGMIIGKQGANLKEVGTRARKELNEMLGMKVHLELWVKVRSGWTEDPGFLRAMGLGE
;
A
#
# COMPACT_ATOMS: atom_id res chain seq x y z
N MET A 1 23.35 -12.42 -23.73
CA MET A 1 23.16 -11.78 -22.42
C MET A 1 22.10 -10.74 -22.64
N THR A 2 20.95 -10.87 -21.97
CA THR A 2 19.92 -9.83 -22.05
C THR A 2 20.42 -8.65 -21.23
N ASP A 3 20.58 -7.47 -21.85
CA ASP A 3 20.81 -6.17 -21.17
C ASP A 3 19.53 -5.72 -20.44
N HIS A 4 18.97 -6.62 -19.64
CA HIS A 4 17.73 -6.46 -18.93
C HIS A 4 18.00 -6.54 -17.43
N LYS A 5 17.40 -5.64 -16.66
CA LYS A 5 17.52 -5.61 -15.21
C LYS A 5 16.24 -6.11 -14.55
N PHE A 6 16.37 -6.90 -13.49
CA PHE A 6 15.24 -7.33 -12.68
C PHE A 6 15.59 -7.10 -11.21
N GLY A 7 14.67 -6.53 -10.44
CA GLY A 7 14.88 -6.41 -9.00
C GLY A 7 13.62 -6.16 -8.19
N MET A 8 13.73 -6.50 -6.91
CA MET A 8 12.66 -6.34 -5.93
C MET A 8 12.97 -5.14 -5.04
N VAL A 9 12.00 -4.23 -4.87
CA VAL A 9 12.18 -2.97 -4.16
C VAL A 9 11.19 -2.88 -3.01
N ALA A 10 11.67 -2.83 -1.77
CA ALA A 10 10.79 -2.72 -0.61
C ALA A 10 10.43 -1.25 -0.31
N LEU A 11 9.14 -0.94 -0.26
CA LEU A 11 8.64 0.37 0.17
C LEU A 11 8.33 0.32 1.67
N LEU A 12 9.17 0.97 2.47
CA LEU A 12 9.02 1.09 3.91
C LEU A 12 8.66 2.52 4.32
N GLY A 13 8.16 2.65 5.54
CA GLY A 13 7.99 3.93 6.20
C GLY A 13 6.70 4.01 7.01
N PRO A 14 6.53 5.09 7.78
CA PRO A 14 5.37 5.29 8.62
C PRO A 14 4.04 5.26 7.82
N PRO A 15 2.91 4.98 8.50
CA PRO A 15 1.60 5.15 7.89
C PRO A 15 1.44 6.54 7.26
N ASN A 16 0.70 6.63 6.15
CA ASN A 16 0.46 7.88 5.42
C ASN A 16 1.71 8.61 4.85
N ALA A 17 2.91 8.02 4.88
CA ALA A 17 4.09 8.62 4.23
C ALA A 17 3.94 8.77 2.70
N GLY A 18 3.07 7.96 2.08
CA GLY A 18 2.73 8.03 0.66
C GLY A 18 3.20 6.85 -0.19
N LYS A 19 3.57 5.72 0.42
CA LYS A 19 4.10 4.51 -0.26
C LYS A 19 3.26 4.08 -1.46
N SER A 20 1.98 3.79 -1.22
CA SER A 20 1.04 3.39 -2.27
C SER A 20 0.82 4.48 -3.33
N THR A 21 0.92 5.76 -2.96
CA THR A 21 0.85 6.88 -3.92
C THR A 21 2.07 6.90 -4.85
N LEU A 22 3.26 6.66 -4.31
CA LEU A 22 4.49 6.57 -5.11
C LEU A 22 4.46 5.34 -6.03
N MET A 23 4.03 4.19 -5.51
CA MET A 23 3.90 2.97 -6.31
C MET A 23 2.93 3.18 -7.48
N ASN A 24 1.71 3.66 -7.21
CA ASN A 24 0.74 3.94 -8.27
C ASN A 24 1.24 4.95 -9.30
N ARG A 25 2.11 5.89 -8.89
CA ARG A 25 2.76 6.81 -9.82
C ARG A 25 3.72 6.08 -10.76
N PHE A 26 4.63 5.26 -10.22
CA PHE A 26 5.57 4.52 -11.05
C PHE A 26 4.86 3.60 -12.03
N LEU A 27 3.78 2.95 -11.61
CA LEU A 27 3.00 2.04 -12.44
C LEU A 27 2.10 2.75 -13.47
N GLY A 28 1.95 4.08 -13.39
CA GLY A 28 1.04 4.86 -14.22
C GLY A 28 -0.46 4.57 -13.99
N GLN A 29 -0.79 3.65 -13.08
CA GLN A 29 -2.14 3.19 -12.79
C GLN A 29 -2.30 2.83 -11.32
N LYS A 30 -3.55 2.72 -10.86
CA LYS A 30 -3.85 2.45 -9.46
C LYS A 30 -3.83 0.94 -9.19
N VAL A 31 -2.79 0.46 -8.51
CA VAL A 31 -2.64 -0.95 -8.10
C VAL A 31 -2.79 -1.13 -6.59
N ALA A 32 -2.28 -0.18 -5.79
CA ALA A 32 -2.51 -0.16 -4.35
C ALA A 32 -3.53 0.89 -3.93
N ILE A 33 -4.26 0.56 -2.87
CA ILE A 33 -5.24 1.48 -2.30
C ILE A 33 -4.57 2.66 -1.61
N VAL A 34 -5.20 3.83 -1.68
CA VAL A 34 -4.74 5.06 -1.04
C VAL A 34 -5.87 5.59 -0.18
N SER A 35 -5.59 5.84 1.11
CA SER A 35 -6.51 6.59 1.95
C SER A 35 -5.74 7.56 2.86
N PRO A 36 -6.38 8.66 3.31
CA PRO A 36 -5.78 9.60 4.25
C PRO A 36 -5.61 9.01 5.66
N ARG A 37 -6.22 7.85 5.94
CA ARG A 37 -6.11 7.18 7.23
C ARG A 37 -4.90 6.25 7.27
N PRO A 38 -4.20 6.17 8.41
CA PRO A 38 -3.09 5.25 8.57
C PRO A 38 -3.55 3.79 8.39
N GLN A 39 -2.61 2.86 8.21
CA GLN A 39 -2.88 1.40 8.16
C GLN A 39 -3.84 0.96 7.05
N THR A 40 -3.75 1.59 5.88
CA THR A 40 -4.49 1.16 4.70
C THR A 40 -3.93 -0.14 4.15
N THR A 41 -2.63 -0.27 3.90
CA THR A 41 -2.04 -1.51 3.37
C THR A 41 -1.97 -2.59 4.46
N ARG A 42 -2.63 -3.74 4.24
CA ARG A 42 -2.58 -4.90 5.15
C ARG A 42 -2.00 -6.16 4.51
N ASN A 43 -1.99 -6.28 3.18
CA ASN A 43 -1.36 -7.42 2.51
C ASN A 43 -0.19 -6.90 1.69
N ARG A 44 0.77 -7.77 1.38
CA ARG A 44 1.85 -7.47 0.46
C ARG A 44 1.26 -7.25 -0.94
N ILE A 45 1.01 -5.99 -1.29
CA ILE A 45 0.65 -5.64 -2.66
C ILE A 45 1.97 -5.42 -3.39
N SER A 46 2.22 -6.26 -4.41
CA SER A 46 3.37 -6.05 -5.26
C SER A 46 2.92 -5.34 -6.53
N GLY A 47 3.47 -4.17 -6.80
CA GLY A 47 3.34 -3.48 -8.07
C GLY A 47 4.46 -3.89 -9.00
N ILE A 48 4.17 -4.23 -10.24
CA ILE A 48 5.19 -4.61 -11.23
C ILE A 48 5.26 -3.50 -12.29
N LEU A 49 6.41 -2.82 -12.34
CA LEU A 49 6.76 -1.96 -13.46
C LEU A 49 7.59 -2.78 -14.42
N SER A 50 7.17 -2.87 -15.68
CA SER A 50 7.92 -3.53 -16.75
C SER A 50 8.14 -2.50 -17.88
N THR A 51 9.38 -2.41 -18.36
CA THR A 51 9.73 -1.73 -19.60
C THR A 51 10.58 -2.66 -20.46
N ASP A 52 10.97 -2.19 -21.65
CA ASP A 52 11.79 -2.98 -22.58
C ASP A 52 13.17 -3.38 -22.00
N THR A 53 13.64 -2.69 -20.94
CA THR A 53 14.99 -2.86 -20.39
C THR A 53 15.04 -3.21 -18.92
N GLU A 54 13.92 -3.10 -18.21
CA GLU A 54 13.88 -3.44 -16.79
C GLU A 54 12.52 -3.98 -16.35
N GLN A 55 12.54 -4.73 -15.25
CA GLN A 55 11.34 -5.08 -14.51
C GLN A 55 11.58 -4.90 -13.00
N ILE A 56 10.79 -4.02 -12.39
CA ILE A 56 10.86 -3.69 -10.97
C ILE A 56 9.61 -4.18 -10.25
N VAL A 57 9.81 -4.99 -9.22
CA VAL A 57 8.73 -5.43 -8.33
C VAL A 57 8.76 -4.61 -7.04
N PHE A 58 7.85 -3.67 -6.92
CA PHE A 58 7.66 -2.87 -5.70
C PHE A 58 6.86 -3.66 -4.67
N LEU A 59 7.42 -3.87 -3.49
CA LEU A 59 6.74 -4.51 -2.36
C LEU A 59 6.21 -3.42 -1.43
N ASP A 60 4.90 -3.12 -1.49
CA ASP A 60 4.26 -2.19 -0.55
C ASP A 60 4.06 -2.90 0.80
N THR A 61 4.77 -2.41 1.82
CA THR A 61 4.66 -2.96 3.18
C THR A 61 3.64 -2.16 4.01
N PRO A 62 2.91 -2.83 4.93
CA PRO A 62 2.12 -2.14 5.94
C PRO A 62 2.95 -1.07 6.67
N GLY A 63 2.36 0.09 6.94
CA GLY A 63 3.07 1.16 7.64
C GLY A 63 3.59 0.69 8.99
N ILE A 64 4.90 0.78 9.20
CA ILE A 64 5.55 0.24 10.40
C ILE A 64 5.24 1.18 11.58
N HIS A 65 4.42 0.69 12.50
CA HIS A 65 4.08 1.38 13.74
C HIS A 65 4.02 0.34 14.88
N ARG A 66 4.37 0.74 16.11
CA ARG A 66 4.14 -0.09 17.29
C ARG A 66 2.64 -0.22 17.52
N LEU A 67 2.05 -1.33 17.09
CA LEU A 67 0.63 -1.63 17.31
C LEU A 67 0.49 -2.95 18.08
N ARG A 68 -0.54 -3.03 18.92
CA ARG A 68 -0.87 -4.22 19.73
C ARG A 68 -1.87 -5.10 18.97
N GLY A 69 -1.91 -6.40 19.27
CA GLY A 69 -2.83 -7.37 18.68
C GLY A 69 -2.18 -8.30 17.65
N ARG A 70 -2.79 -9.46 17.43
CA ARG A 70 -2.19 -10.55 16.62
C ARG A 70 -2.09 -10.21 15.14
N MET A 71 -3.14 -9.62 14.55
CA MET A 71 -3.12 -9.14 13.17
C MET A 71 -1.91 -8.24 12.91
N ASN A 72 -1.68 -7.23 13.76
CA ASN A 72 -0.57 -6.30 13.58
C ASN A 72 0.82 -6.97 13.65
N ARG A 73 1.00 -7.97 14.51
CA ARG A 73 2.23 -8.77 14.54
C ARG A 73 2.41 -9.55 13.24
N PHE A 74 1.33 -10.19 12.77
CA PHE A 74 1.32 -10.94 11.52
C PHE A 74 1.72 -10.05 10.32
N LEU A 75 1.24 -8.80 10.30
CA LEU A 75 1.59 -7.81 9.28
C LEU A 75 3.07 -7.39 9.35
N LEU A 76 3.60 -7.19 10.55
CA LEU A 76 4.99 -6.79 10.75
C LEU A 76 5.95 -7.92 10.35
N ASP A 77 5.66 -9.16 10.75
CA ASP A 77 6.52 -10.31 10.43
C ASP A 77 6.58 -10.54 8.91
N SER A 78 5.45 -10.41 8.19
CA SER A 78 5.41 -10.46 6.72
C SER A 78 6.22 -9.33 6.07
N ALA A 79 6.11 -8.10 6.58
CA ALA A 79 6.91 -6.97 6.09
C ALA A 79 8.43 -7.19 6.27
N TRP A 80 8.86 -7.75 7.40
CA TRP A 80 10.27 -8.04 7.65
C TRP A 80 10.81 -9.18 6.80
N ASN A 81 10.03 -10.24 6.59
CA ASN A 81 10.43 -11.34 5.71
C ASN A 81 10.59 -10.88 4.25
N ALA A 82 9.70 -9.98 3.79
CA ALA A 82 9.78 -9.41 2.45
C ALA A 82 11.07 -8.58 2.23
N LEU A 83 11.58 -7.94 3.29
CA LEU A 83 12.82 -7.16 3.23
C LEU A 83 14.07 -8.01 3.01
N ALA A 84 14.09 -9.25 3.50
CA ALA A 84 15.24 -10.14 3.30
C ALA A 84 15.49 -10.46 1.81
N GLY A 85 14.43 -10.48 1.00
CA GLY A 85 14.48 -10.81 -0.43
C GLY A 85 14.61 -9.61 -1.37
N CYS A 86 14.64 -8.36 -0.88
CA CYS A 86 14.66 -7.18 -1.74
C CYS A 86 16.07 -6.71 -2.09
N ASP A 87 16.26 -6.20 -3.30
CA ASP A 87 17.53 -5.66 -3.80
C ASP A 87 17.76 -4.21 -3.37
N VAL A 88 16.69 -3.45 -3.19
CA VAL A 88 16.73 -2.04 -2.75
C VAL A 88 15.66 -1.77 -1.70
N VAL A 89 16.01 -1.00 -0.68
CA VAL A 89 15.07 -0.54 0.36
C VAL A 89 14.80 0.95 0.18
N ILE A 90 13.53 1.32 0.09
CA ILE A 90 13.08 2.72 0.08
C ILE A 90 12.45 3.05 1.43
N ILE A 91 12.98 4.05 2.12
CA ILE A 91 12.40 4.58 3.35
C ILE A 91 11.65 5.87 3.02
N MET A 92 10.32 5.78 2.96
CA MET A 92 9.46 6.90 2.63
C MET A 92 9.00 7.66 3.87
N LEU A 93 9.25 8.97 3.89
CA LEU A 93 9.03 9.88 5.00
C LEU A 93 8.11 11.03 4.59
N ASP A 94 7.31 11.56 5.52
CA ASP A 94 6.51 12.78 5.29
C ASP A 94 7.35 14.01 5.67
N ALA A 95 7.95 14.65 4.66
CA ALA A 95 8.82 15.81 4.84
C ALA A 95 8.08 16.96 5.54
N ALA A 96 6.83 17.22 5.16
CA ALA A 96 6.05 18.32 5.71
C ALA A 96 5.63 18.06 7.17
N LEU A 97 5.35 16.81 7.52
CA LEU A 97 5.09 16.40 8.90
C LEU A 97 6.32 16.62 9.77
N TYR A 98 7.49 16.15 9.34
CA TYR A 98 8.69 16.23 10.18
C TYR A 98 9.29 17.64 10.23
N ALA A 99 9.12 18.45 9.19
CA ALA A 99 9.45 19.87 9.24
C ALA A 99 8.58 20.61 10.28
N SER A 100 7.29 20.30 10.36
CA SER A 100 6.37 20.94 11.31
C SER A 100 6.40 20.33 12.72
N LYS A 101 6.74 19.05 12.85
CA LYS A 101 6.78 18.29 14.11
C LYS A 101 8.05 17.44 14.20
N PRO A 102 9.24 18.04 14.41
CA PRO A 102 10.52 17.33 14.38
C PRO A 102 10.66 16.21 15.41
N HIS A 103 9.92 16.29 16.52
CA HIS A 103 9.91 15.27 17.58
C HIS A 103 9.25 13.94 17.17
N LEU A 104 8.47 13.93 16.07
CA LEU A 104 7.85 12.70 15.56
C LEU A 104 8.84 11.84 14.76
N PHE A 105 9.90 12.43 14.20
CA PHE A 105 10.86 11.74 13.33
C PHE A 105 11.47 10.52 14.03
N GLU A 106 12.17 10.73 15.15
CA GLU A 106 12.82 9.64 15.89
C GLU A 106 11.81 8.64 16.46
N LYS A 107 10.67 9.15 16.94
CA LYS A 107 9.62 8.32 17.55
C LYS A 107 9.05 7.32 16.55
N GLU A 108 8.73 7.77 15.33
CA GLU A 108 8.11 6.93 14.30
C GLU A 108 9.13 6.05 13.58
N LEU A 109 10.39 6.49 13.47
CA LEU A 109 11.42 5.80 12.69
C LEU A 109 12.30 4.86 13.51
N SER A 110 12.33 4.98 14.84
CA SER A 110 13.06 4.05 15.71
C SER A 110 12.83 2.55 15.42
N PRO A 111 11.62 2.08 15.01
CA PRO A 111 11.43 0.67 14.67
C PRO A 111 12.06 0.26 13.33
N LEU A 112 12.46 1.21 12.48
CA LEU A 112 13.02 0.98 11.15
C LEU A 112 14.54 0.97 11.13
N ILE A 113 15.18 1.78 11.98
CA ILE A 113 16.62 2.05 11.89
C ILE A 113 17.44 0.77 11.92
N LYS A 114 17.30 -0.03 12.99
CA LYS A 114 18.07 -1.26 13.15
C LYS A 114 17.68 -2.32 12.10
N PRO A 115 16.40 -2.67 11.90
CA PRO A 115 16.05 -3.69 10.92
C PRO A 115 16.47 -3.36 9.49
N VAL A 116 16.43 -2.08 9.08
CA VAL A 116 16.91 -1.68 7.74
C VAL A 116 18.43 -1.79 7.65
N ALA A 117 19.16 -1.34 8.68
CA ALA A 117 20.62 -1.51 8.72
C ALA A 117 21.03 -2.99 8.66
N ASP A 118 20.32 -3.87 9.37
CA ASP A 118 20.58 -5.31 9.41
C ASP A 118 20.35 -6.00 8.04
N THR A 119 19.65 -5.35 7.08
CA THR A 119 19.45 -5.92 5.74
C THR A 119 20.72 -5.93 4.89
N GLY A 120 21.65 -5.00 5.12
CA GLY A 120 22.83 -4.78 4.28
C GLY A 120 22.52 -4.39 2.83
N ARG A 121 21.27 -3.99 2.52
CA ARG A 121 20.83 -3.62 1.17
C ARG A 121 21.02 -2.12 0.93
N PRO A 122 21.20 -1.68 -0.33
CA PRO A 122 21.14 -0.27 -0.70
C PRO A 122 19.85 0.41 -0.20
N VAL A 123 20.00 1.53 0.50
CA VAL A 123 18.89 2.30 1.08
C VAL A 123 18.74 3.63 0.34
N LEU A 124 17.50 3.96 -0.06
CA LEU A 124 17.11 5.28 -0.57
C LEU A 124 16.11 5.92 0.39
N VAL A 125 16.39 7.12 0.88
CA VAL A 125 15.48 7.86 1.75
C VAL A 125 14.68 8.84 0.92
N VAL A 126 13.35 8.72 0.97
CA VAL A 126 12.43 9.52 0.17
C VAL A 126 11.66 10.47 1.06
N LEU A 127 12.00 11.76 0.99
CA LEU A 127 11.29 12.84 1.70
C LEU A 127 10.09 13.29 0.86
N ASN A 128 8.97 12.57 0.99
CA ASN A 128 7.75 12.83 0.23
C ASN A 128 6.97 14.03 0.77
N LYS A 129 6.03 14.53 -0.05
CA LYS A 129 5.19 15.71 0.22
C LYS A 129 6.00 16.99 0.35
N ALA A 130 7.18 17.04 -0.26
CA ALA A 130 8.02 18.23 -0.32
C ALA A 130 7.28 19.43 -0.93
N ASP A 131 6.30 19.19 -1.80
CA ASP A 131 5.46 20.22 -2.41
C ASP A 131 4.53 20.96 -1.42
N ARG A 132 4.36 20.43 -0.20
CA ARG A 132 3.59 21.08 0.87
C ARG A 132 4.45 22.02 1.71
N ILE A 133 5.76 21.98 1.55
CA ILE A 133 6.72 22.86 2.21
C ILE A 133 6.88 24.11 1.36
N LYS A 134 6.34 25.24 1.81
CA LYS A 134 6.43 26.52 1.10
C LYS A 134 7.81 27.15 1.21
N ASP A 135 8.42 27.06 2.40
CA ASP A 135 9.70 27.67 2.71
C ASP A 135 10.82 26.62 2.66
N LYS A 136 11.60 26.59 1.56
CA LYS A 136 12.59 25.53 1.30
C LYS A 136 13.63 25.32 2.42
N PRO A 137 14.15 26.35 3.10
CA PRO A 137 15.04 26.20 4.25
C PRO A 137 14.48 25.31 5.37
N THR A 138 13.14 25.22 5.53
CA THR A 138 12.53 24.36 6.55
C THR A 138 12.71 22.86 6.28
N LEU A 139 13.13 22.48 5.07
CA LEU A 139 13.47 21.09 4.74
C LEU A 139 14.87 20.70 5.24
N LEU A 140 15.79 21.66 5.41
CA LEU A 140 17.19 21.40 5.76
C LEU A 140 17.35 20.57 7.05
N PRO A 141 16.61 20.86 8.15
CA PRO A 141 16.72 20.03 9.36
C PRO A 141 16.24 18.60 9.15
N VAL A 142 15.26 18.36 8.26
CA VAL A 142 14.76 17.01 7.96
C VAL A 142 15.78 16.24 7.13
N LEU A 143 16.41 16.89 6.15
CA LEU A 143 17.51 16.34 5.36
C LEU A 143 18.69 15.94 6.25
N GLN A 144 19.09 16.85 7.14
CA GLN A 144 20.19 16.59 8.07
C GLN A 144 19.90 15.38 8.97
N LYS A 145 18.73 15.33 9.61
CA LYS A 145 18.34 14.18 10.45
C LYS A 145 18.29 12.88 9.66
N ALA A 146 17.78 12.90 8.43
CA ALA A 146 17.75 11.72 7.58
C ALA A 146 19.16 11.22 7.24
N SER A 147 20.07 12.12 6.91
CA SER A 147 21.48 11.82 6.64
C SER A 147 22.20 11.28 7.88
N GLU A 148 21.98 11.87 9.06
CA GLU A 148 22.53 11.37 10.32
C GLU A 148 22.00 9.98 10.68
N THR A 149 20.74 9.69 10.36
CA THR A 149 20.10 8.39 10.65
C THR A 149 20.54 7.29 9.70
N TRP A 150 20.72 7.62 8.41
CA TRP A 150 21.17 6.69 7.36
C TRP A 150 22.29 7.34 6.54
N PRO A 151 23.54 7.34 7.03
CA PRO A 151 24.66 8.04 6.40
C PRO A 151 25.03 7.56 5.00
N GLU A 152 24.74 6.30 4.69
CA GLU A 152 25.03 5.68 3.39
C GLU A 152 23.85 5.80 2.40
N ALA A 153 22.71 6.34 2.85
CA ALA A 153 21.53 6.45 2.01
C ALA A 153 21.55 7.72 1.15
N GLU A 154 21.15 7.56 -0.12
CA GLU A 154 20.87 8.70 -0.98
C GLU A 154 19.48 9.26 -0.66
N ILE A 155 19.35 10.59 -0.58
CA ILE A 155 18.14 11.26 -0.10
C ILE A 155 17.44 12.02 -1.24
N PHE A 156 16.16 11.71 -1.46
CA PHE A 156 15.33 12.26 -2.53
C PHE A 156 14.14 13.05 -1.97
N PRO A 157 14.14 14.39 -2.06
CA PRO A 157 12.93 15.18 -1.87
C PRO A 157 11.98 14.98 -3.04
N VAL A 158 10.77 14.48 -2.78
CA VAL A 158 9.79 14.19 -3.85
C VAL A 158 8.39 14.69 -3.53
N SER A 159 7.58 14.78 -4.58
CA SER A 159 6.13 14.78 -4.47
C SER A 159 5.55 13.58 -5.24
N ALA A 160 5.26 12.50 -4.52
CA ALA A 160 4.58 11.34 -5.07
C ALA A 160 3.17 11.65 -5.59
N LEU A 161 2.58 12.80 -5.21
CA LEU A 161 1.30 13.27 -5.74
C LEU A 161 1.45 14.16 -6.99
N LYS A 162 2.52 14.97 -7.12
CA LYS A 162 2.72 15.87 -8.27
C LYS A 162 3.75 15.44 -9.34
N GLY A 163 4.66 14.54 -9.00
CA GLY A 163 5.58 13.86 -9.93
C GLY A 163 7.00 14.39 -9.80
N GLN A 164 7.18 15.36 -8.91
CA GLN A 164 8.44 16.05 -8.74
C GLN A 164 9.45 15.12 -8.08
N GLY A 165 10.61 14.95 -8.72
CA GLY A 165 11.71 14.14 -8.22
C GLY A 165 11.52 12.63 -8.32
N THR A 166 10.38 12.14 -8.86
CA THR A 166 10.15 10.69 -8.95
C THR A 166 10.99 10.03 -10.02
N ASP A 167 11.32 10.74 -11.11
CA ASP A 167 12.11 10.17 -12.21
C ASP A 167 13.57 9.92 -11.80
N ALA A 168 14.16 10.88 -11.06
CA ALA A 168 15.50 10.72 -10.49
C ALA A 168 15.54 9.57 -9.47
N LEU A 169 14.49 9.42 -8.65
CA LEU A 169 14.35 8.30 -7.73
C LEU A 169 14.23 6.97 -8.50
N LEU A 170 13.45 6.91 -9.58
CA LEU A 170 13.30 5.72 -10.38
C LEU A 170 14.64 5.31 -11.02
N GLN A 171 15.38 6.27 -11.58
CA GLN A 171 16.71 6.01 -12.13
C GLN A 171 17.66 5.45 -11.05
N ALA A 172 17.66 6.05 -9.86
CA ALA A 172 18.47 5.58 -8.74
C ALA A 172 18.14 4.14 -8.31
N ILE A 173 16.89 3.70 -8.46
CA ILE A 173 16.48 2.31 -8.26
C ILE A 173 17.04 1.42 -9.37
N VAL A 174 16.83 1.80 -10.63
CA VAL A 174 17.30 1.05 -11.81
C VAL A 174 18.82 0.83 -11.78
N ASP A 175 19.58 1.83 -11.29
CA ASP A 175 21.04 1.74 -11.18
C ASP A 175 21.51 0.71 -10.14
N ARG A 176 20.64 0.33 -9.18
CA ARG A 176 20.97 -0.53 -8.04
C ARG A 176 20.41 -1.95 -8.13
N ILE A 177 19.39 -2.18 -8.96
CA ILE A 177 18.86 -3.53 -9.20
C ILE A 177 19.82 -4.35 -10.08
N PRO A 178 19.91 -5.68 -9.88
CA PRO A 178 20.83 -6.53 -10.63
C PRO A 178 20.40 -6.71 -12.09
N GLN A 179 21.35 -7.14 -12.91
CA GLN A 179 21.06 -7.69 -14.24
C GLN A 179 20.32 -9.02 -14.08
N GLY A 180 19.26 -9.22 -14.85
CA GLY A 180 18.43 -10.42 -14.76
C GLY A 180 17.26 -10.40 -15.75
N PRO A 181 16.81 -11.59 -16.21
CA PRO A 181 15.65 -11.68 -17.07
C PRO A 181 14.38 -11.20 -16.34
N PRO A 182 13.36 -10.73 -17.06
CA PRO A 182 12.05 -10.49 -16.45
C PRO A 182 11.50 -11.78 -15.86
N MET A 183 10.87 -11.67 -14.69
CA MET A 183 10.26 -12.79 -13.96
C MET A 183 8.75 -12.87 -14.15
N TYR A 184 8.12 -11.79 -14.62
CA TYR A 184 6.69 -11.68 -14.88
C TYR A 184 6.43 -11.27 -16.33
N PRO A 185 5.25 -11.58 -16.89
CA PRO A 185 4.80 -11.02 -18.17
C PRO A 185 4.79 -9.49 -18.18
N ASP A 186 5.07 -8.88 -19.33
CA ASP A 186 5.21 -7.43 -19.47
C ASP A 186 3.89 -6.66 -19.21
N ASP A 187 2.75 -7.31 -19.46
CA ASP A 187 1.41 -6.77 -19.21
C ASP A 187 0.93 -6.98 -17.77
N GLN A 188 1.67 -7.74 -16.96
CA GLN A 188 1.31 -7.99 -15.57
C GLN A 188 1.73 -6.81 -14.69
N VAL A 189 0.74 -6.15 -14.09
CA VAL A 189 0.94 -4.92 -13.27
C VAL A 189 0.98 -5.20 -11.78
N SER A 190 0.55 -6.39 -11.35
CA SER A 190 0.56 -6.81 -9.96
C SER A 190 0.67 -8.32 -9.81
N THR A 191 1.27 -8.78 -8.72
CA THR A 191 1.33 -10.20 -8.35
C THR A 191 0.06 -10.68 -7.65
N VAL A 192 -0.85 -9.78 -7.27
CA VAL A 192 -2.07 -10.13 -6.53
C VAL A 192 -3.24 -10.39 -7.48
N PRO A 193 -4.12 -11.36 -7.19
CA PRO A 193 -5.29 -11.64 -8.03
C PRO A 193 -6.26 -10.45 -8.14
N LEU A 194 -6.97 -10.31 -9.27
CA LEU A 194 -8.00 -9.27 -9.46
C LEU A 194 -9.09 -9.29 -8.37
N ARG A 195 -9.47 -10.47 -7.89
CA ARG A 195 -10.40 -10.63 -6.76
C ARG A 195 -9.89 -9.91 -5.50
N PHE A 196 -8.59 -10.00 -5.25
CA PHE A 196 -7.97 -9.32 -4.12
C PHE A 196 -8.00 -7.79 -4.32
N MET A 197 -7.64 -7.31 -5.50
CA MET A 197 -7.73 -5.88 -5.83
C MET A 197 -9.16 -5.36 -5.64
N ALA A 198 -10.18 -6.14 -6.05
CA ALA A 198 -11.57 -5.75 -5.88
C ALA A 198 -11.99 -5.65 -4.40
N ALA A 199 -11.56 -6.60 -3.56
CA ALA A 199 -11.78 -6.53 -2.11
C ALA A 199 -11.14 -5.27 -1.51
N GLU A 200 -9.91 -4.96 -1.94
CA GLU A 200 -9.18 -3.79 -1.48
C GLU A 200 -9.83 -2.47 -1.93
N THR A 201 -10.30 -2.37 -3.18
CA THR A 201 -11.06 -1.21 -3.66
C THR A 201 -12.30 -0.94 -2.80
N ILE A 202 -13.06 -1.99 -2.45
CA ILE A 202 -14.22 -1.87 -1.55
C ILE A 202 -13.77 -1.41 -0.16
N ARG A 203 -12.70 -2.01 0.37
CA ARG A 203 -12.16 -1.66 1.68
C ARG A 203 -11.67 -0.22 1.74
N GLU A 204 -11.04 0.28 0.69
CA GLU A 204 -10.66 1.69 0.58
C GLU A 204 -11.89 2.60 0.74
N LYS A 205 -13.01 2.26 0.09
CA LYS A 205 -14.24 3.06 0.21
C LYS A 205 -14.81 3.03 1.63
N LEU A 206 -14.68 1.91 2.34
CA LEU A 206 -15.01 1.82 3.76
C LEU A 206 -14.11 2.74 4.61
N PHE A 207 -12.82 2.87 4.28
CA PHE A 207 -11.92 3.78 4.98
C PHE A 207 -12.31 5.25 4.82
N TYR A 208 -12.86 5.62 3.66
CA TYR A 208 -13.37 6.97 3.42
C TYR A 208 -14.72 7.22 4.11
N SER A 209 -15.63 6.23 4.13
CA SER A 209 -17.01 6.44 4.58
C SER A 209 -17.22 6.22 6.09
N LEU A 210 -16.50 5.29 6.70
CA LEU A 210 -16.62 4.99 8.14
C LEU A 210 -15.80 5.99 8.95
N GLN A 211 -15.93 6.08 10.28
CA GLN A 211 -15.14 6.98 11.13
C GLN A 211 -14.44 6.25 12.27
N GLN A 212 -13.53 6.97 12.96
CA GLN A 212 -12.82 6.48 14.14
C GLN A 212 -12.12 5.14 13.88
N GLU A 213 -12.24 4.18 14.79
CA GLU A 213 -11.59 2.87 14.75
C GLU A 213 -12.32 1.85 13.84
N LEU A 214 -13.50 2.19 13.34
CA LEU A 214 -14.40 1.25 12.66
C LEU A 214 -13.79 0.62 11.39
N PRO A 215 -13.12 1.34 10.48
CA PRO A 215 -12.50 0.72 9.30
C PRO A 215 -11.40 -0.29 9.66
N TYR A 216 -10.73 -0.15 10.81
CA TYR A 216 -9.70 -1.09 11.21
C TYR A 216 -10.26 -2.46 11.60
N GLY A 217 -11.53 -2.49 12.01
CA GLY A 217 -12.27 -3.71 12.36
C GLY A 217 -13.05 -4.35 11.21
N THR A 218 -12.82 -3.93 9.95
CA THR A 218 -13.46 -4.53 8.77
C THR A 218 -12.51 -5.38 7.94
N ALA A 219 -13.06 -6.41 7.29
CA ALA A 219 -12.39 -7.24 6.28
C ALA A 219 -13.33 -7.41 5.08
N VAL A 220 -12.82 -7.54 3.86
CA VAL A 220 -13.65 -7.72 2.66
C VAL A 220 -13.23 -8.99 1.93
N GLU A 221 -14.17 -9.90 1.73
CA GLU A 221 -13.98 -11.16 1.00
C GLU A 221 -14.83 -11.13 -0.27
N ILE A 222 -14.29 -11.60 -1.40
CA ILE A 222 -15.06 -11.81 -2.64
C ILE A 222 -15.57 -13.26 -2.66
N GLU A 223 -16.85 -13.47 -2.38
CA GLU A 223 -17.50 -14.79 -2.39
C GLU A 223 -17.90 -15.22 -3.81
N LEU A 224 -18.18 -14.26 -4.70
CA LEU A 224 -18.62 -14.53 -6.08
C LEU A 224 -17.83 -13.68 -7.08
N TRP A 225 -17.37 -14.32 -8.16
CA TRP A 225 -16.80 -13.67 -9.33
C TRP A 225 -17.19 -14.48 -10.57
N GLU A 226 -18.12 -13.94 -11.35
CA GLU A 226 -18.61 -14.56 -12.59
C GLU A 226 -18.46 -13.58 -13.73
N GLU A 227 -17.66 -13.95 -14.73
CA GLU A 227 -17.50 -13.19 -15.96
C GLU A 227 -18.54 -13.65 -16.97
N ASP A 228 -19.29 -12.69 -17.50
CA ASP A 228 -20.21 -12.89 -18.61
C ASP A 228 -19.62 -12.12 -19.81
N GLU A 229 -18.77 -12.83 -20.55
CA GLU A 229 -18.09 -12.32 -21.74
C GLU A 229 -19.08 -11.82 -22.80
N LYS A 230 -20.24 -12.48 -22.94
CA LYS A 230 -21.26 -12.12 -23.94
C LYS A 230 -21.92 -10.78 -23.62
N ALA A 231 -22.17 -10.51 -22.34
CA ALA A 231 -22.77 -9.26 -21.90
C ALA A 231 -21.71 -8.17 -21.57
N GLY A 232 -20.42 -8.48 -21.68
CA GLY A 232 -19.32 -7.56 -21.35
C GLY A 232 -19.39 -7.11 -19.89
N ARG A 233 -19.75 -8.02 -18.97
CA ARG A 233 -19.95 -7.72 -17.55
C ARG A 233 -19.28 -8.74 -16.63
N VAL A 234 -19.00 -8.32 -15.41
CA VAL A 234 -18.60 -9.19 -14.30
C VAL A 234 -19.56 -9.01 -13.13
N ASN A 235 -20.00 -10.12 -12.55
CA ASN A 235 -20.81 -10.14 -11.34
C ASN A 235 -19.88 -10.42 -10.15
N ILE A 236 -19.82 -9.47 -9.23
CA ILE A 236 -18.97 -9.53 -8.04
C ILE A 236 -19.87 -9.52 -6.81
N GLY A 237 -19.76 -10.58 -6.01
CA GLY A 237 -20.40 -10.67 -4.71
C GLY A 237 -19.35 -10.56 -3.60
N ALA A 238 -19.49 -9.56 -2.73
CA ALA A 238 -18.51 -9.30 -1.67
C ALA A 238 -19.15 -9.22 -0.27
N VAL A 239 -18.46 -9.81 0.70
CA VAL A 239 -18.84 -9.77 2.12
C VAL A 239 -17.90 -8.87 2.89
N ILE A 240 -18.50 -7.89 3.58
CA ILE A 240 -17.83 -7.03 4.54
C ILE A 240 -18.02 -7.62 5.93
N TYR A 241 -16.94 -8.14 6.50
CA TYR A 241 -16.93 -8.64 7.88
C TYR A 241 -16.70 -7.50 8.86
N THR A 242 -17.28 -7.64 10.05
CA THR A 242 -16.96 -6.79 11.20
C THR A 242 -17.02 -7.57 12.51
N SER A 243 -16.25 -7.12 13.51
CA SER A 243 -16.13 -7.81 14.79
C SER A 243 -17.30 -7.59 15.76
N LYS A 244 -18.16 -6.58 15.54
CA LYS A 244 -19.23 -6.20 16.49
C LYS A 244 -20.57 -5.98 15.79
N LYS A 245 -21.67 -6.34 16.46
CA LYS A 245 -23.04 -6.13 15.93
C LYS A 245 -23.37 -4.66 15.71
N ASN A 246 -22.97 -3.77 16.63
CA ASN A 246 -23.20 -2.33 16.47
C ASN A 246 -22.47 -1.75 15.25
N HIS A 247 -21.27 -2.27 14.94
CA HIS A 247 -20.49 -1.87 13.77
C HIS A 247 -21.19 -2.24 12.46
N LYS A 248 -21.88 -3.39 12.40
CA LYS A 248 -22.68 -3.78 11.23
C LYS A 248 -23.72 -2.72 10.89
N GLY A 249 -24.43 -2.19 11.89
CA GLY A 249 -25.40 -1.11 11.70
C GLY A 249 -24.75 0.17 11.16
N MET A 250 -23.57 0.54 11.64
CA MET A 250 -22.83 1.71 11.18
C MET A 250 -22.32 1.55 9.74
N ILE A 251 -21.85 0.37 9.36
CA ILE A 251 -21.41 0.07 7.99
C ILE A 251 -22.58 0.14 7.01
N ILE A 252 -23.74 -0.38 7.39
CA ILE A 252 -24.96 -0.29 6.58
C ILE A 252 -25.42 1.17 6.47
N GLY A 253 -25.39 1.90 7.59
CA GLY A 253 -25.88 3.27 7.70
C GLY A 253 -27.41 3.35 7.72
N LYS A 254 -27.93 4.55 7.98
CA LYS A 254 -29.38 4.80 8.02
C LYS A 254 -30.00 4.39 6.68
N GLN A 255 -30.96 3.46 6.71
CA GLN A 255 -31.65 2.94 5.51
C GLN A 255 -30.69 2.38 4.43
N GLY A 256 -29.50 1.90 4.82
CA GLY A 256 -28.52 1.37 3.86
C GLY A 256 -27.74 2.44 3.09
N ALA A 257 -27.88 3.72 3.44
CA ALA A 257 -27.29 4.83 2.68
C ALA A 257 -25.75 4.72 2.57
N ASN A 258 -25.08 4.32 3.66
CA ASN A 258 -23.63 4.22 3.69
C ASN A 258 -23.12 3.05 2.83
N LEU A 259 -23.76 1.88 2.93
CA LEU A 259 -23.39 0.72 2.10
C LEU A 259 -23.64 0.99 0.61
N LYS A 260 -24.73 1.72 0.28
CA LYS A 260 -25.04 2.15 -1.08
C LYS A 260 -23.98 3.11 -1.63
N GLU A 261 -23.50 4.05 -0.83
CA GLU A 261 -22.42 4.97 -1.21
C GLU A 261 -21.11 4.22 -1.47
N VAL A 262 -20.72 3.33 -0.53
CA VAL A 262 -19.54 2.46 -0.66
C VAL A 262 -19.61 1.64 -1.94
N GLY A 263 -20.73 0.94 -2.18
CA GLY A 263 -20.93 0.13 -3.38
C GLY A 263 -20.91 0.94 -4.67
N THR A 264 -21.50 2.14 -4.66
CA THR A 264 -21.51 3.04 -5.84
C THR A 264 -20.10 3.48 -6.20
N ARG A 265 -19.30 3.90 -5.21
CA ARG A 265 -17.91 4.35 -5.42
C ARG A 265 -16.98 3.20 -5.79
N ALA A 266 -17.14 2.05 -5.15
CA ALA A 266 -16.35 0.86 -5.45
C ALA A 266 -16.63 0.39 -6.87
N ARG A 267 -17.92 0.22 -7.24
CA ARG A 267 -18.31 -0.19 -8.60
C ARG A 267 -17.77 0.72 -9.69
N LYS A 268 -17.78 2.04 -9.47
CA LYS A 268 -17.20 3.00 -10.44
C LYS A 268 -15.72 2.70 -10.70
N GLU A 269 -14.94 2.54 -9.63
CA GLU A 269 -13.51 2.26 -9.76
C GLU A 269 -13.24 0.86 -10.33
N LEU A 270 -14.03 -0.14 -9.96
CA LEU A 270 -13.91 -1.48 -10.51
C LEU A 270 -14.23 -1.53 -12.01
N ASN A 271 -15.18 -0.72 -12.50
CA ASN A 271 -15.45 -0.61 -13.94
C ASN A 271 -14.22 -0.10 -14.69
N GLU A 272 -13.55 0.93 -14.15
CA GLU A 272 -12.35 1.51 -14.73
C GLU A 272 -11.18 0.52 -14.69
N MET A 273 -10.97 -0.15 -13.55
CA MET A 273 -9.91 -1.13 -13.35
C MET A 273 -10.04 -2.37 -14.24
N LEU A 274 -11.27 -2.86 -14.46
CA LEU A 274 -11.52 -4.08 -15.22
C LEU A 274 -11.84 -3.82 -16.71
N GLY A 275 -12.07 -2.57 -17.10
CA GLY A 275 -12.48 -2.23 -18.46
C GLY A 275 -13.86 -2.79 -18.87
N MET A 276 -14.68 -3.24 -17.91
CA MET A 276 -15.96 -3.93 -18.14
C MET A 276 -17.06 -3.41 -17.21
N LYS A 277 -18.32 -3.75 -17.49
CA LYS A 277 -19.44 -3.41 -16.59
C LYS A 277 -19.41 -4.30 -15.36
N VAL A 278 -19.40 -3.72 -14.17
CA VAL A 278 -19.42 -4.43 -12.90
C VAL A 278 -20.81 -4.38 -12.28
N HIS A 279 -21.37 -5.54 -11.96
CA HIS A 279 -22.48 -5.68 -11.04
C HIS A 279 -21.95 -6.08 -9.67
N LEU A 280 -22.00 -5.15 -8.71
CA LEU A 280 -21.43 -5.34 -7.38
C LEU A 280 -22.53 -5.50 -6.33
N GLU A 281 -22.54 -6.64 -5.65
CA GLU A 281 -23.40 -6.91 -4.50
C GLU A 281 -22.57 -6.95 -3.22
N LEU A 282 -23.04 -6.24 -2.19
CA LEU A 282 -22.35 -6.12 -0.91
C LEU A 282 -23.23 -6.64 0.24
N TRP A 283 -22.68 -7.53 1.06
CA TRP A 283 -23.28 -7.96 2.32
C TRP A 283 -22.43 -7.57 3.51
N VAL A 284 -23.07 -7.42 4.68
CA VAL A 284 -22.37 -7.16 5.94
C VAL A 284 -22.64 -8.30 6.92
N LYS A 285 -21.60 -9.06 7.27
CA LYS A 285 -21.66 -10.19 8.22
C LYS A 285 -20.87 -9.84 9.48
N VAL A 286 -21.35 -10.29 10.65
CA VAL A 286 -20.62 -10.15 11.91
C VAL A 286 -19.82 -11.43 12.13
N ARG A 287 -18.49 -11.31 12.27
CA ARG A 287 -17.61 -12.41 12.64
C ARG A 287 -16.81 -11.98 13.88
N SER A 288 -17.32 -12.31 15.06
CA SER A 288 -16.70 -11.92 16.33
C SER A 288 -15.28 -12.49 16.43
N GLY A 289 -14.31 -11.68 16.86
CA GLY A 289 -12.94 -12.12 17.11
C GLY A 289 -12.08 -12.43 15.87
N TRP A 290 -12.55 -12.09 14.66
CA TRP A 290 -11.84 -12.45 13.42
C TRP A 290 -10.40 -11.92 13.34
N THR A 291 -10.09 -10.80 14.00
CA THR A 291 -8.74 -10.20 14.06
C THR A 291 -7.73 -11.05 14.84
N GLU A 292 -8.20 -12.06 15.59
CA GLU A 292 -7.38 -12.96 16.39
C GLU A 292 -7.39 -14.41 15.84
N ASP A 293 -8.18 -14.70 14.81
CA ASP A 293 -8.36 -16.01 14.15
C ASP A 293 -7.32 -16.20 13.03
N PRO A 294 -6.23 -16.97 13.23
CA PRO A 294 -5.16 -17.10 12.24
C PRO A 294 -5.59 -17.79 10.94
N GLY A 295 -6.58 -18.69 11.02
CA GLY A 295 -7.11 -19.38 9.83
C GLY A 295 -7.83 -18.39 8.93
N PHE A 296 -8.67 -17.55 9.53
CA PHE A 296 -9.36 -16.50 8.79
C PHE A 296 -8.42 -15.40 8.31
N LEU A 297 -7.44 -14.97 9.11
CA LEU A 297 -6.45 -13.99 8.66
C LEU A 297 -5.73 -14.46 7.37
N ARG A 298 -5.27 -15.73 7.34
CA ARG A 298 -4.67 -16.32 6.13
C ARG A 298 -5.64 -16.40 4.96
N ALA A 299 -6.90 -16.80 5.19
CA ALA A 299 -7.92 -16.84 4.14
C ALA A 299 -8.18 -15.46 3.52
N MET A 300 -7.99 -14.39 4.27
CA MET A 300 -8.07 -13.00 3.80
C MET A 300 -6.78 -12.49 3.13
N GLY A 301 -5.79 -13.36 2.95
CA GLY A 301 -4.46 -13.03 2.42
C GLY A 301 -3.59 -12.19 3.35
N LEU A 302 -3.97 -12.05 4.63
CA LEU A 302 -3.21 -11.27 5.60
C LEU A 302 -1.97 -12.06 6.02
N GLY A 303 -0.80 -11.48 5.73
CA GLY A 303 0.57 -11.90 6.11
C GLY A 303 1.19 -13.08 5.37
N GLU A 304 0.83 -13.26 4.11
CA GLU A 304 1.62 -14.03 3.14
C GLU A 304 2.62 -13.17 2.35
#